data_AF-A0A511SX14-F1
#
_entry.id   AF-A0A511SX14-F1
#
_cell.length_a   1.000
_cell.length_b   1.000
_cell.length_c   1.000
_cell.angle_alpha   90.00
_cell.angle_beta   90.00
_cell.angle_gamma   90.00
#
_symmetry.space_group_name_H-M   'P 1'
#
loop_
_entity.id
_entity.type
_entity.pdbx_description
1 polymer ?
#
loop_
_entity_poly.entity_id
_entity_poly.type
_entity_poly.pdbx_seq_one_letter_code
_entity_poly.pdbx_strand_id
1 'polypeptide(L)'
;MALLLTGLWGAGCRHTQDVIDAPERPKWMPPEGTCPKGALVQMERLGLKPGDKLPVIVDAIQDHPGPARYNYSFVIALPRDEGEKVLPGARIGGRLYVTKHRVFGRYDRVFLPESGAMSVPFCGILLDARWDRDGEGLIAYPSPMKGFSVVQDNTGVILVVDKYP
;
A
#
# COMPACT_ATOMS: atom_id res chain seq x y z
N MET A 1 -17.18 -40.15 59.57
CA MET A 1 -18.54 -39.69 59.24
C MET A 1 -18.56 -38.17 59.37
N ALA A 2 -19.24 -37.49 58.45
CA ALA A 2 -19.43 -36.03 58.28
C ALA A 2 -18.54 -35.32 57.24
N LEU A 3 -19.26 -34.60 56.35
CA LEU A 3 -18.91 -33.88 55.12
C LEU A 3 -18.27 -32.50 55.38
N LEU A 4 -17.66 -31.91 54.34
CA LEU A 4 -17.94 -30.58 53.72
C LEU A 4 -16.74 -30.21 52.81
N LEU A 5 -16.78 -30.29 51.47
CA LEU A 5 -17.39 -29.40 50.44
C LEU A 5 -17.03 -27.90 50.54
N THR A 6 -16.67 -27.34 49.37
CA THR A 6 -16.30 -25.95 48.99
C THR A 6 -14.79 -25.68 48.98
N GLY A 7 -14.15 -25.19 47.93
CA GLY A 7 -14.61 -24.49 46.72
C GLY A 7 -13.85 -23.16 46.61
N LEU A 8 -13.48 -22.79 45.39
CA LEU A 8 -13.11 -21.46 44.86
C LEU A 8 -11.71 -21.28 44.24
N TRP A 9 -11.77 -21.23 42.90
CA TRP A 9 -11.23 -20.18 42.01
C TRP A 9 -9.73 -20.28 41.68
N GLY A 10 -9.32 -20.60 40.45
CA GLY A 10 -9.85 -20.11 39.18
C GLY A 10 -9.10 -18.86 38.71
N ALA A 11 -7.76 -18.83 38.81
CA ALA A 11 -6.93 -17.80 38.20
C ALA A 11 -6.70 -18.12 36.71
N GLY A 12 -7.76 -18.01 35.92
CA GLY A 12 -7.63 -17.93 34.47
C GLY A 12 -6.97 -16.60 34.12
N CYS A 13 -5.72 -16.65 33.66
CA CYS A 13 -5.07 -15.52 33.00
C CYS A 13 -5.83 -15.24 31.69
N ARG A 14 -6.88 -14.41 31.79
CA ARG A 14 -7.45 -13.74 30.62
C ARG A 14 -6.41 -12.73 30.17
N HIS A 15 -5.61 -13.11 29.17
CA HIS A 15 -5.05 -12.13 28.26
C HIS A 15 -6.24 -11.42 27.62
N THR A 16 -6.63 -10.29 28.19
CA THR A 16 -7.38 -9.26 27.48
C THR A 16 -6.52 -8.96 26.26
N GLN A 17 -6.94 -9.41 25.08
CA GLN A 17 -6.43 -8.85 23.84
C GLN A 17 -6.70 -7.36 23.96
N ASP A 18 -5.63 -6.59 24.14
CA ASP A 18 -5.65 -5.17 23.86
C ASP A 18 -6.22 -5.07 22.44
N VAL A 19 -7.48 -4.66 22.36
CA VAL A 19 -8.03 -4.12 21.13
C VAL A 19 -7.22 -2.85 20.96
N ILE A 20 -6.10 -2.99 20.24
CA ILE A 20 -5.33 -1.85 19.76
C ILE A 20 -6.34 -1.07 18.93
N ASP A 21 -6.89 -0.01 19.50
CA ASP A 21 -7.76 0.92 18.79
C ASP A 21 -6.98 1.33 17.54
N ALA A 22 -7.45 0.87 16.39
CA ALA A 22 -6.82 1.21 15.14
C ALA A 22 -6.82 2.75 15.04
N PRO A 23 -5.67 3.38 14.78
CA PRO A 23 -5.58 4.84 14.77
C PRO A 23 -6.62 5.43 13.83
N GLU A 24 -7.29 6.50 14.27
CA GLU A 24 -8.36 7.15 13.49
C GLU A 24 -7.82 7.55 12.10
N ARG A 25 -8.55 7.19 11.05
CA ARG A 25 -8.16 7.46 9.68
C ARG A 25 -7.95 8.96 9.46
N PRO A 26 -6.78 9.38 8.92
CA PRO A 26 -6.57 10.78 8.58
C PRO A 26 -7.56 11.29 7.51
N LYS A 27 -8.20 12.43 7.77
CA LYS A 27 -9.20 13.06 6.87
C LYS A 27 -8.75 13.35 5.44
N TRP A 28 -7.44 13.37 5.20
CA TRP A 28 -6.87 13.64 3.89
C TRP A 28 -6.64 12.39 3.04
N MET A 29 -6.60 11.21 3.65
CA MET A 29 -6.50 9.97 2.89
C MET A 29 -7.79 9.77 2.10
N PRO A 30 -7.73 9.24 0.87
CA PRO A 30 -8.95 8.89 0.14
C PRO A 30 -9.82 7.92 0.96
N PRO A 31 -11.15 7.87 0.78
CA PRO A 31 -12.00 6.94 1.54
C PRO A 31 -11.55 5.49 1.40
N GLU A 32 -11.77 4.64 2.41
CA GLU A 32 -11.54 3.20 2.29
C GLU A 32 -12.22 2.66 1.03
N GLY A 33 -11.66 1.60 0.44
CA GLY A 33 -12.13 1.11 -0.84
C GLY A 33 -11.99 -0.38 -0.99
N THR A 34 -12.88 -0.98 -1.78
CA THR A 34 -12.74 -2.36 -2.20
C THR A 34 -11.73 -2.47 -3.34
N CYS A 35 -11.01 -3.58 -3.37
CA CYS A 35 -10.17 -3.91 -4.52
C CYS A 35 -11.03 -4.03 -5.80
N PRO A 36 -10.47 -3.74 -6.98
CA PRO A 36 -11.14 -4.00 -8.26
C PRO A 36 -11.63 -5.44 -8.35
N LYS A 37 -12.78 -5.65 -9.00
CA LYS A 37 -13.37 -6.98 -9.14
C LYS A 37 -12.37 -7.96 -9.79
N GLY A 38 -12.14 -9.08 -9.13
CA GLY A 38 -11.21 -10.10 -9.60
C GLY A 38 -9.72 -9.82 -9.32
N ALA A 39 -9.37 -8.70 -8.67
CA ALA A 39 -7.97 -8.38 -8.36
C ALA A 39 -7.28 -9.46 -7.53
N LEU A 40 -7.90 -9.97 -6.47
CA LEU A 40 -7.33 -11.04 -5.64
C LEU A 40 -6.98 -12.30 -6.46
N VAL A 41 -7.91 -12.73 -7.32
CA VAL A 41 -7.72 -13.90 -8.19
C VAL A 41 -6.60 -13.66 -9.21
N GLN A 42 -6.50 -12.45 -9.76
CA GLN A 42 -5.43 -12.11 -10.69
C GLN A 42 -4.08 -12.00 -10.00
N MET A 43 -4.02 -11.42 -8.81
CA MET A 43 -2.79 -11.37 -8.01
C MET A 43 -2.30 -12.78 -7.68
N GLU A 44 -3.19 -13.69 -7.27
CA GLU A 44 -2.84 -15.10 -7.04
C GLU A 44 -2.27 -15.76 -8.32
N ARG A 45 -2.87 -15.51 -9.48
CA ARG A 45 -2.35 -16.00 -10.78
C ARG A 45 -0.98 -15.42 -11.14
N LEU A 46 -0.67 -14.22 -10.65
CA LEU A 46 0.64 -13.59 -10.77
C LEU A 46 1.61 -14.04 -9.67
N GLY A 47 1.23 -15.00 -8.82
CA GLY A 47 2.06 -15.49 -7.71
C GLY A 47 2.13 -14.54 -6.52
N LEU A 48 1.23 -13.56 -6.43
CA LEU A 48 1.17 -12.54 -5.38
C LEU A 48 0.07 -12.82 -4.37
N LYS A 49 0.33 -12.45 -3.12
CA LYS A 49 -0.62 -12.56 -1.99
C LYS A 49 -0.67 -11.25 -1.21
N PRO A 50 -1.81 -10.95 -0.55
CA PRO A 50 -1.87 -9.85 0.41
C PRO A 50 -0.74 -9.95 1.44
N GLY A 51 -0.02 -8.86 1.67
CA GLY A 51 1.19 -8.83 2.50
C GLY A 51 2.49 -8.77 1.70
N ASP A 52 2.49 -9.17 0.43
CA ASP A 52 3.69 -9.14 -0.41
C ASP A 52 4.13 -7.71 -0.68
N LYS A 53 5.46 -7.51 -0.67
CA LYS A 53 6.10 -6.22 -0.89
C LYS A 53 6.82 -6.23 -2.22
N LEU A 54 6.53 -5.24 -3.07
CA LEU A 54 7.11 -5.09 -4.40
C LEU A 54 7.94 -3.80 -4.45
N PRO A 55 9.28 -3.88 -4.45
CA PRO A 55 10.11 -2.72 -4.69
C PRO A 55 9.89 -2.19 -6.11
N VAL A 56 9.68 -0.89 -6.24
CA VAL A 56 9.34 -0.24 -7.52
C VAL A 56 10.02 1.12 -7.70
N ILE A 57 10.09 1.55 -8.96
CA ILE A 57 10.19 2.96 -9.35
C ILE A 57 8.76 3.47 -9.49
N VAL A 58 8.31 4.42 -8.67
CA VAL A 58 6.91 4.90 -8.55
C VAL A 58 6.45 5.72 -9.74
N ASP A 59 7.36 6.47 -10.36
CA ASP A 59 7.05 7.26 -11.55
C ASP A 59 8.06 7.04 -12.66
N ALA A 60 7.73 6.09 -13.53
CA ALA A 60 8.52 5.76 -14.69
C ALA A 60 8.21 6.60 -15.94
N ILE A 61 7.27 7.55 -15.88
CA ILE A 61 7.03 8.47 -17.01
C ILE A 61 7.90 9.73 -16.93
N GLN A 62 8.78 9.83 -15.93
CA GLN A 62 9.68 10.94 -15.78
C GLN A 62 11.02 10.67 -16.48
N ASP A 63 11.27 11.38 -17.59
CA ASP A 63 12.45 11.19 -18.43
C ASP A 63 13.75 11.77 -17.83
N HIS A 64 13.65 12.66 -16.82
CA HIS A 64 14.80 13.36 -16.25
C HIS A 64 14.70 13.47 -14.73
N PRO A 65 15.80 13.33 -13.97
CA PRO A 65 15.82 13.58 -12.53
C PRO A 65 15.32 14.99 -12.22
N GLY A 66 14.39 15.12 -11.28
CA GLY A 66 13.85 16.43 -10.92
C GLY A 66 12.51 16.36 -10.19
N PRO A 67 11.97 17.52 -9.78
CA PRO A 67 10.70 17.59 -9.09
C PRO A 67 9.52 17.24 -10.01
N ALA A 68 8.99 16.02 -9.95
CA ALA A 68 7.70 15.72 -10.54
C ALA A 68 6.57 16.44 -9.81
N ARG A 69 5.48 16.74 -10.52
CA ARG A 69 4.32 17.45 -10.00
C ARG A 69 3.08 16.59 -10.15
N TYR A 70 2.67 15.90 -9.09
CA TYR A 70 1.44 15.12 -9.10
C TYR A 70 0.30 15.91 -8.46
N ASN A 71 -0.78 16.12 -9.22
CA ASN A 71 -2.07 16.55 -8.71
C ASN A 71 -3.10 15.45 -8.96
N TYR A 72 -3.35 14.61 -7.94
CA TYR A 72 -4.30 13.48 -8.00
C TYR A 72 -4.24 12.68 -9.31
N SER A 73 -3.02 12.52 -9.85
CA SER A 73 -2.80 12.09 -11.23
C SER A 73 -2.46 10.61 -11.30
N PHE A 74 -2.64 10.07 -12.50
CA PHE A 74 -2.25 8.71 -12.83
C PHE A 74 -0.73 8.55 -12.76
N VAL A 75 -0.28 7.41 -12.24
CA VAL A 75 1.14 7.07 -12.16
C VAL A 75 1.37 5.65 -12.66
N ILE A 76 2.58 5.43 -13.20
CA ILE A 76 3.08 4.11 -13.59
C ILE A 76 4.31 3.81 -12.77
N ALA A 77 4.23 2.75 -11.99
CA ALA A 77 5.35 2.17 -11.30
C ALA A 77 5.95 0.99 -12.07
N LEU A 78 7.28 0.82 -12.02
CA LEU A 78 7.99 -0.32 -12.60
C LEU A 78 8.64 -1.12 -11.48
N PRO A 79 8.52 -2.47 -11.46
CA PRO A 79 9.27 -3.31 -10.54
C PRO A 79 10.79 -3.06 -10.63
N ARG A 80 11.47 -3.12 -9.48
CA ARG A 80 12.94 -3.12 -9.38
C ARG A 80 13.45 -4.52 -9.05
N ASP A 81 14.75 -4.76 -9.16
CA ASP A 81 15.51 -5.98 -8.78
C ASP A 81 14.69 -7.18 -8.26
N GLU A 82 14.14 -7.09 -7.04
CA GLU A 82 13.30 -8.14 -6.45
C GLU A 82 11.89 -8.22 -7.02
N GLY A 83 11.20 -7.09 -7.21
CA GLY A 83 9.91 -7.03 -7.87
C GLY A 83 9.97 -7.49 -9.34
N GLU A 84 11.07 -7.24 -10.05
CA GLU A 84 11.27 -7.66 -11.44
C GLU A 84 11.35 -9.19 -11.58
N LYS A 85 11.85 -9.88 -10.55
CA LYS A 85 11.84 -11.35 -10.49
C LYS A 85 10.42 -11.91 -10.35
N VAL A 86 9.50 -11.13 -9.77
CA VAL A 86 8.12 -11.53 -9.51
C VAL A 86 7.20 -11.14 -10.67
N LEU A 87 7.36 -9.92 -11.20
CA LEU A 87 6.56 -9.34 -12.27
C LEU A 87 7.45 -8.80 -13.40
N PRO A 88 8.10 -9.67 -14.20
CA PRO A 88 9.07 -9.25 -15.21
C PRO A 88 8.44 -8.38 -16.29
N GLY A 89 9.05 -7.23 -16.56
CA GLY A 89 8.61 -6.24 -17.55
C GLY A 89 7.24 -5.62 -17.28
N ALA A 90 6.68 -5.84 -16.10
CA ALA A 90 5.36 -5.36 -15.77
C ALA A 90 5.35 -3.85 -15.51
N ARG A 91 4.20 -3.22 -15.75
CA ARG A 91 3.95 -1.82 -15.40
C ARG A 91 2.76 -1.78 -14.46
N ILE A 92 2.88 -1.14 -13.32
CA ILE A 92 1.85 -1.11 -12.28
C ILE A 92 1.20 0.28 -12.30
N GLY A 93 -0.07 0.34 -12.67
CA GLY A 93 -0.82 1.58 -12.82
C GLY A 93 -1.64 1.93 -11.59
N GLY A 94 -1.73 3.21 -11.29
CA GLY A 94 -2.46 3.69 -10.12
C GLY A 94 -2.70 5.19 -10.11
N ARG A 95 -3.06 5.70 -8.94
CA ARG A 95 -3.19 7.14 -8.65
C ARG A 95 -2.47 7.49 -7.37
N LEU A 96 -1.83 8.65 -7.36
CA LEU A 96 -1.30 9.26 -6.14
C LEU A 96 -2.26 10.31 -5.62
N TYR A 97 -2.58 10.23 -4.33
CA TYR A 97 -3.34 11.21 -3.58
C TYR A 97 -2.35 12.04 -2.78
N VAL A 98 -2.43 13.35 -2.94
CA VAL A 98 -1.40 14.27 -2.46
C VAL A 98 -2.05 15.37 -1.63
N THR A 99 -1.52 15.61 -0.43
CA THR A 99 -1.91 16.74 0.42
C THR A 99 -0.70 17.26 1.16
N LYS A 100 -0.55 18.59 1.30
CA LYS A 100 0.55 19.23 2.04
C LYS A 100 1.89 18.48 1.84
N HIS A 101 2.33 17.68 2.81
CA HIS A 101 3.58 16.91 2.85
C HIS A 101 3.39 15.38 2.79
N ARG A 102 2.22 14.89 2.35
CA ARG A 102 1.83 13.49 2.40
C ARG A 102 1.43 12.99 1.02
N VAL A 103 1.90 11.80 0.70
CA VAL A 103 1.55 11.07 -0.54
C VAL A 103 0.99 9.71 -0.16
N PHE A 104 -0.08 9.31 -0.84
CA PHE A 104 -0.66 8.00 -0.73
C PHE A 104 -0.94 7.45 -2.13
N GLY A 105 -0.41 6.28 -2.46
CA GLY A 105 -0.61 5.65 -3.77
C GLY A 105 -1.60 4.50 -3.70
N ARG A 106 -2.59 4.46 -4.61
CA ARG A 106 -3.43 3.28 -4.87
C ARG A 106 -3.16 2.76 -6.27
N TYR A 107 -2.82 1.49 -6.37
CA TYR A 107 -2.55 0.80 -7.61
C TYR A 107 -3.64 -0.22 -7.88
N ASP A 108 -4.31 -0.06 -9.00
CA ASP A 108 -5.53 -0.79 -9.35
C ASP A 108 -5.36 -1.69 -10.58
N ARG A 109 -4.20 -1.63 -11.24
CA ARG A 109 -3.93 -2.40 -12.46
C ARG A 109 -2.47 -2.76 -12.64
N VAL A 110 -2.23 -3.86 -13.33
CA VAL A 110 -0.91 -4.24 -13.86
C VAL A 110 -1.03 -4.44 -15.37
N PHE A 111 -0.04 -3.97 -16.12
CA PHE A 111 0.14 -4.21 -17.54
C PHE A 111 1.30 -5.18 -17.71
N LEU A 112 1.03 -6.35 -18.29
CA LEU A 112 2.04 -7.36 -18.53
C LEU A 112 2.52 -7.25 -19.98
N PRO A 113 3.81 -7.49 -20.25
CA PRO A 113 4.35 -7.44 -21.61
C PRO A 113 3.71 -8.50 -22.52
N GLU A 114 3.42 -9.69 -21.98
CA GLU A 114 2.81 -10.80 -22.72
C GLU A 114 1.32 -10.60 -23.04
N SER A 115 0.62 -9.75 -22.30
CA SER A 115 -0.83 -9.56 -22.46
C SER A 115 -1.24 -8.61 -23.59
N GLY A 116 -0.29 -8.19 -24.43
CA GLY A 116 -0.59 -7.44 -25.66
C GLY A 116 -1.36 -6.14 -25.42
N ALA A 117 -1.02 -5.41 -24.35
CA ALA A 117 -1.63 -4.14 -23.90
C ALA A 117 -2.92 -4.25 -23.05
N MET A 118 -3.39 -5.44 -22.67
CA MET A 118 -4.50 -5.55 -21.71
C MET A 118 -4.02 -5.42 -20.26
N SER A 119 -4.65 -4.52 -19.51
CA SER A 119 -4.44 -4.37 -18.07
C SER A 119 -5.20 -5.45 -17.29
N VAL A 120 -4.55 -6.09 -16.33
CA VAL A 120 -5.19 -6.97 -15.36
C VAL A 120 -5.52 -6.20 -14.07
N PRO A 121 -6.66 -6.49 -13.42
CA PRO A 121 -6.98 -5.98 -12.09
C PRO A 121 -5.87 -6.26 -11.07
N PHE A 122 -5.53 -5.26 -10.26
CA PHE A 122 -4.53 -5.35 -9.20
C PHE A 122 -5.02 -4.61 -7.95
N CYS A 123 -4.44 -4.91 -6.79
CA CYS A 123 -4.76 -4.21 -5.56
C CYS A 123 -3.52 -4.01 -4.70
N GLY A 124 -2.98 -2.79 -4.74
CA GLY A 124 -1.82 -2.44 -3.95
C GLY A 124 -1.82 -1.01 -3.47
N ILE A 125 -1.09 -0.75 -2.40
CA ILE A 125 -0.83 0.60 -1.89
C ILE A 125 0.67 0.87 -1.87
N LEU A 126 1.05 2.12 -2.11
CA LEU A 126 2.43 2.54 -1.85
C LEU A 126 2.71 2.44 -0.34
N LEU A 127 3.68 1.65 0.08
CA LEU A 127 4.34 1.69 1.38
C LEU A 127 5.56 2.62 1.33
N ASP A 128 5.82 3.27 2.46
CA ASP A 128 7.10 3.89 2.74
C ASP A 128 7.69 3.27 4.02
N ALA A 129 8.98 2.94 3.98
CA ALA A 129 9.65 2.18 5.04
C ALA A 129 9.77 2.95 6.37
N ARG A 130 9.47 4.25 6.40
CA ARG A 130 9.43 5.08 7.61
C ARG A 130 8.09 4.99 8.37
N TRP A 131 7.19 4.10 7.94
CA TRP A 131 5.78 4.01 8.38
C TRP A 131 5.49 3.27 9.68
N ASP A 132 6.49 2.73 10.37
CA ASP A 132 6.27 1.88 11.56
C ASP A 132 5.73 2.65 12.79
N ARG A 133 5.51 3.97 12.69
CA ARG A 133 4.99 4.79 13.79
C ARG A 133 3.73 5.62 13.51
N ASP A 134 3.53 6.17 12.31
CA ASP A 134 2.42 7.12 12.07
C ASP A 134 1.80 7.09 10.65
N GLY A 135 2.18 6.17 9.76
CA GLY A 135 1.50 5.99 8.46
C GLY A 135 1.53 7.17 7.47
N GLU A 136 2.51 8.08 7.58
CA GLU A 136 2.63 9.26 6.69
C GLU A 136 3.82 9.12 5.72
N GLY A 137 3.53 9.03 4.42
CA GLY A 137 4.55 8.96 3.36
C GLY A 137 5.02 10.34 2.93
N LEU A 138 6.30 10.63 3.17
CA LEU A 138 6.97 11.86 2.75
C LEU A 138 7.89 11.54 1.57
N ILE A 139 7.39 11.62 0.35
CA ILE A 139 8.32 11.84 -0.76
C ILE A 139 8.75 13.31 -0.65
N ALA A 140 10.01 13.53 -0.31
CA ALA A 140 10.44 14.80 0.28
C ALA A 140 10.34 15.99 -0.69
N TYR A 141 9.99 17.13 -0.07
CA TYR A 141 9.49 18.39 -0.62
C TYR A 141 10.45 19.15 -1.56
N PRO A 142 9.89 20.06 -2.39
CA PRO A 142 10.18 21.48 -2.16
C PRO A 142 9.01 22.47 -2.40
N SER A 143 7.79 22.08 -2.79
CA SER A 143 6.77 23.07 -3.24
C SER A 143 5.67 23.38 -2.21
N PRO A 144 5.53 24.64 -1.74
CA PRO A 144 4.47 25.05 -0.81
C PRO A 144 3.05 25.11 -1.42
N MET A 145 2.89 24.75 -2.70
CA MET A 145 1.60 24.78 -3.39
C MET A 145 0.76 23.55 -3.02
N LYS A 146 -0.45 23.78 -2.48
CA LYS A 146 -1.43 22.71 -2.21
C LYS A 146 -1.72 21.90 -3.48
N GLY A 147 -1.74 20.57 -3.34
CA GLY A 147 -2.08 19.65 -4.44
C GLY A 147 -0.90 19.26 -5.33
N PHE A 148 0.33 19.62 -4.95
CA PHE A 148 1.54 19.19 -5.65
C PHE A 148 2.48 18.52 -4.65
N SER A 149 3.07 17.39 -5.04
CA SER A 149 4.20 16.80 -4.33
C SER A 149 5.28 16.44 -5.32
N VAL A 150 6.50 16.63 -4.85
CA VAL A 150 7.72 16.29 -5.55
C VAL A 150 8.18 14.94 -5.07
N VAL A 151 8.45 14.08 -6.03
CA VAL A 151 9.05 12.79 -5.77
C VAL A 151 10.55 12.94 -5.98
N GLN A 152 11.28 13.26 -4.90
CA GLN A 152 12.75 13.45 -4.96
C GLN A 152 13.46 12.14 -5.32
N ASP A 153 13.05 11.05 -4.69
CA ASP A 153 13.51 9.70 -5.00
C ASP A 153 12.32 8.94 -5.56
N ASN A 154 12.36 8.66 -6.86
CA ASN A 154 11.30 7.95 -7.59
C ASN A 154 11.13 6.48 -7.19
N THR A 155 11.63 6.07 -6.02
CA THR A 155 11.61 4.67 -5.56
C THR A 155 10.63 4.48 -4.41
N GLY A 156 9.96 3.34 -4.37
CA GLY A 156 9.03 2.99 -3.30
C GLY A 156 8.83 1.49 -3.20
N VAL A 157 7.96 1.07 -2.27
CA VAL A 157 7.54 -0.33 -2.15
C VAL A 157 6.03 -0.35 -2.30
N ILE A 158 5.46 -1.22 -3.13
CA ILE A 158 4.02 -1.45 -3.16
C ILE A 158 3.69 -2.65 -2.27
N LEU A 159 2.78 -2.48 -1.32
CA LEU A 159 2.17 -3.58 -0.59
C LEU A 159 0.96 -4.08 -1.34
N VAL A 160 0.93 -5.37 -1.61
CA VAL A 160 -0.26 -6.08 -2.08
C VAL A 160 -1.26 -6.15 -0.93
N VAL A 161 -2.49 -5.70 -1.16
CA VAL A 161 -3.55 -5.63 -0.14
C VAL A 161 -4.83 -6.31 -0.64
N ASP A 162 -5.66 -6.75 0.29
CA ASP A 162 -6.99 -7.33 0.03
C ASP A 162 -8.13 -6.31 0.13
N LYS A 163 -7.84 -5.13 0.68
CA LYS A 163 -8.69 -3.94 0.68
C LYS A 163 -7.82 -2.69 0.69
N TYR A 164 -8.32 -1.59 0.12
CA TYR A 164 -7.65 -0.32 0.33
C TYR A 164 -7.95 0.17 1.74
N PRO A 165 -6.91 0.47 2.55
CA PRO A 165 -7.13 1.25 3.74
C PRO A 165 -7.75 2.55 3.29
#